data_AF-A0A2D0L7D2-F1
#
_entry.id   AF-A0A2D0L7D2-F1
#
_cell.length_a   1.000
_cell.length_b   1.000
_cell.length_c   1.000
_cell.angle_alpha   90.00
_cell.angle_beta   90.00
_cell.angle_gamma   90.00
#
_symmetry.space_group_name_H-M   'P 1'
#
loop_
_entity.id
_entity.type
_entity.pdbx_description
1 polymer ?
#
loop_
_entity_poly.entity_id
_entity_poly.type
_entity_poly.pdbx_seq_one_letter_code
_entity_poly.pdbx_strand_id
1 'polypeptide(L)'
;MKLADTANQNATSAINNAESKVPLTRRINGKELVNDIKLIASDVNAYDKEETEQLIDGVKELANAANNNADSKVPVFRTINNKALLTDIMLNASDVDTYAKGEIDQQINTVRKLANDANNNVNGKVPLTRTVNNKALLTDITLTALDVGTYNKSEIDSRLDKVTKNANGRLAKDENGADIPDKNAFVKNIGLGDLIGSKIESQLIGQDATIINLGKITQISGVAIAGTPIKQENTSIVGGVTYYTNYYKIRLPVSLPNGIISCHASIACNNFDNQSPSHLADVRTQRSNSDGVGLSKDTLTISVTTPELGWTPEFYYEVIGY
;
A
#
# COMPACT_ATOMS: atom_id res chain seq x y z
N MET A 1 107.52 -70.76 133.87
CA MET A 1 107.80 -71.29 132.51
C MET A 1 106.53 -71.47 131.66
N LYS A 2 105.36 -71.84 132.21
CA LYS A 2 104.14 -72.18 131.43
C LYS A 2 103.40 -71.01 130.71
N LEU A 3 103.68 -69.75 131.03
CA LEU A 3 102.98 -68.57 130.47
C LEU A 3 103.59 -68.05 129.15
N ALA A 4 104.88 -68.30 128.91
CA ALA A 4 105.57 -67.81 127.70
C ALA A 4 105.18 -68.63 126.45
N ASP A 5 105.00 -69.95 126.61
CA ASP A 5 104.61 -70.83 125.50
C ASP A 5 103.18 -70.53 125.00
N THR A 6 102.25 -70.19 125.90
CA THR A 6 100.89 -69.78 125.52
C THR A 6 100.88 -68.45 124.76
N ALA A 7 101.73 -67.49 125.15
CA ALA A 7 101.84 -66.21 124.44
C ALA A 7 102.40 -66.40 123.02
N ASN A 8 103.38 -67.28 122.83
CA ASN A 8 103.95 -67.53 121.51
C ASN A 8 102.97 -68.27 120.58
N GLN A 9 102.19 -69.23 121.11
CA GLN A 9 101.11 -69.88 120.36
C GLN A 9 99.99 -68.91 119.95
N ASN A 10 99.64 -67.97 120.82
CA ASN A 10 98.66 -66.92 120.49
C ASN A 10 99.20 -65.96 119.41
N ALA A 11 100.49 -65.58 119.48
CA ALA A 11 101.13 -64.76 118.45
C ALA A 11 101.16 -65.47 117.09
N THR A 12 101.49 -66.76 117.08
CA THR A 12 101.54 -67.58 115.85
C THR A 12 100.15 -67.74 115.24
N SER A 13 99.13 -67.98 116.07
CA SER A 13 97.74 -68.08 115.61
C SER A 13 97.21 -66.74 115.07
N ALA A 14 97.62 -65.61 115.64
CA ALA A 14 97.24 -64.28 115.15
C ALA A 14 97.84 -63.98 113.77
N ILE A 15 99.09 -64.35 113.52
CA ILE A 15 99.75 -64.19 112.21
C ILE A 15 99.04 -65.03 111.14
N ASN A 16 98.77 -66.31 111.41
CA ASN A 16 98.06 -67.17 110.46
C ASN A 16 96.63 -66.68 110.16
N ASN A 17 95.95 -66.08 111.14
CA ASN A 17 94.62 -65.50 110.93
C ASN A 17 94.71 -64.22 110.08
N ALA A 18 95.79 -63.43 110.22
CA ALA A 18 96.02 -62.22 109.42
C ALA A 18 96.38 -62.54 107.95
N GLU A 19 97.22 -63.56 107.70
CA GLU A 19 97.54 -64.01 106.32
C GLU A 19 96.28 -64.53 105.58
N SER A 20 95.25 -64.96 106.30
CA SER A 20 94.00 -65.46 105.69
C SER A 20 92.97 -64.37 105.32
N LYS A 21 93.15 -63.11 105.73
CA LYS A 21 92.12 -62.07 105.56
C LYS A 21 91.99 -61.54 104.14
N VAL A 22 93.03 -61.66 103.31
CA VAL A 22 92.94 -61.40 101.86
C VAL A 22 93.22 -62.71 101.13
N PRO A 23 92.19 -63.51 100.80
CA PRO A 23 92.40 -64.74 100.05
C PRO A 23 92.96 -64.41 98.66
N LEU A 24 94.20 -64.84 98.37
CA LEU A 24 94.85 -64.67 97.07
C LEU A 24 94.10 -65.38 95.91
N THR A 25 93.13 -66.24 96.24
CA THR A 25 92.22 -66.86 95.27
C THR A 25 91.16 -65.90 94.72
N ARG A 26 90.95 -64.72 95.33
CA ARG A 26 90.04 -63.71 94.78
C ARG A 26 90.69 -63.01 93.60
N ARG A 27 89.95 -62.92 92.49
CA ARG A 27 90.37 -62.25 91.26
C ARG A 27 89.43 -61.09 90.95
N ILE A 28 89.98 -59.98 90.42
CA ILE A 28 89.21 -58.89 89.79
C ILE A 28 89.49 -58.94 88.29
N ASN A 29 88.45 -59.18 87.47
CA ASN A 29 88.57 -59.41 86.02
C ASN A 29 89.70 -60.37 85.65
N GLY A 30 89.75 -61.52 86.33
CA GLY A 30 90.74 -62.57 86.04
C GLY A 30 92.13 -62.35 86.62
N LYS A 31 92.45 -61.17 87.20
CA LYS A 31 93.75 -60.88 87.83
C LYS A 31 93.71 -61.14 89.34
N GLU A 32 94.69 -61.88 89.86
CA GLU A 32 94.80 -62.26 91.29
C GLU A 32 95.20 -61.06 92.18
N LEU A 33 94.64 -60.98 93.39
CA LEU A 33 94.88 -59.90 94.37
C LEU A 33 96.20 -60.07 95.14
N VAL A 34 97.29 -60.34 94.42
CA VAL A 34 98.65 -60.47 94.99
C VAL A 34 99.42 -59.14 94.98
N ASN A 35 99.04 -58.19 94.12
CA ASN A 35 99.59 -56.84 93.97
C ASN A 35 98.47 -55.86 93.59
N ASP A 36 98.79 -54.57 93.50
CA ASP A 36 97.87 -53.55 92.98
C ASP A 36 97.36 -53.92 91.57
N ILE A 37 96.03 -53.94 91.41
CA ILE A 37 95.39 -54.30 90.14
C ILE A 37 95.16 -53.05 89.31
N LYS A 38 95.82 -52.98 88.14
CA LYS A 38 95.50 -52.03 87.07
C LYS A 38 94.60 -52.71 86.05
N LEU A 39 93.40 -52.18 85.86
CA LEU A 39 92.48 -52.60 84.80
C LEU A 39 92.66 -51.68 83.57
N ILE A 40 92.60 -52.29 82.38
CA ILE A 40 92.51 -51.58 81.10
C ILE A 40 91.10 -51.73 80.51
N ALA A 41 90.77 -50.94 79.48
CA ALA A 41 89.42 -50.92 78.89
C ALA A 41 88.92 -52.30 78.47
N SER A 42 89.80 -53.13 77.88
CA SER A 42 89.48 -54.51 77.50
C SER A 42 89.19 -55.42 78.69
N ASP A 43 89.78 -55.16 79.87
CA ASP A 43 89.49 -55.96 81.06
C ASP A 43 88.00 -55.80 81.45
N VAL A 44 87.39 -54.62 81.24
CA VAL A 44 86.00 -54.29 81.62
C VAL A 44 85.02 -54.24 80.45
N ASN A 45 85.41 -54.70 79.25
CA ASN A 45 84.61 -54.63 78.03
C ASN A 45 84.12 -53.19 77.71
N ALA A 46 84.99 -52.21 77.94
CA ALA A 46 84.78 -50.81 77.55
C ALA A 46 85.66 -50.49 76.33
N TYR A 47 85.24 -49.47 75.56
CA TYR A 47 86.10 -48.88 74.53
C TYR A 47 87.29 -48.18 75.19
N ASP A 48 88.45 -48.28 74.57
CA ASP A 48 89.56 -47.42 74.93
C ASP A 48 89.36 -45.98 74.40
N LYS A 49 90.30 -45.10 74.74
CA LYS A 49 90.24 -43.69 74.35
C LYS A 49 90.31 -43.52 72.83
N GLU A 50 91.12 -44.33 72.15
CA GLU A 50 91.37 -44.22 70.70
C GLU A 50 90.14 -44.70 69.92
N GLU A 51 89.55 -45.83 70.31
CA GLU A 51 88.30 -46.34 69.72
C GLU A 51 87.15 -45.33 69.87
N THR A 52 87.06 -44.69 71.04
CA THR A 52 86.07 -43.63 71.31
C THR A 52 86.30 -42.41 70.41
N GLU A 53 87.55 -41.98 70.25
CA GLU A 53 87.91 -40.86 69.38
C GLU A 53 87.59 -41.14 67.91
N GLN A 54 87.90 -42.34 67.41
CA GLN A 54 87.57 -42.76 66.04
C GLN A 54 86.05 -42.77 65.77
N LEU A 55 85.25 -43.30 66.71
CA LEU A 55 83.80 -43.28 66.61
C LEU A 55 83.26 -41.84 66.60
N ILE A 56 83.79 -40.97 67.46
CA ILE A 56 83.42 -39.55 67.51
C ILE A 56 83.77 -38.84 66.19
N ASP A 57 84.94 -39.11 65.61
CA ASP A 57 85.35 -38.47 64.37
C ASP A 57 84.52 -38.95 63.18
N GLY A 58 84.20 -40.25 63.11
CA GLY A 58 83.24 -40.77 62.11
C GLY A 58 81.86 -40.12 62.22
N VAL A 59 81.38 -39.87 63.46
CA VAL A 59 80.13 -39.13 63.70
C VAL A 59 80.24 -37.67 63.25
N LYS A 60 81.37 -36.99 63.50
CA LYS A 60 81.61 -35.62 63.01
C LYS A 60 81.61 -35.54 61.49
N GLU A 61 82.27 -36.48 60.81
CA GLU A 61 82.27 -36.54 59.35
C GLU A 61 80.87 -36.74 58.79
N LEU A 62 80.11 -37.69 59.37
CA LEU A 62 78.72 -37.92 58.98
C LEU A 62 77.85 -36.67 59.23
N ALA A 63 78.04 -35.99 60.37
CA ALA A 63 77.35 -34.76 60.70
C ALA A 63 77.69 -33.63 59.72
N ASN A 64 78.96 -33.46 59.36
CA ASN A 64 79.40 -32.47 58.37
C ASN A 64 78.84 -32.78 56.97
N ALA A 65 78.87 -34.04 56.55
CA ALA A 65 78.28 -34.46 55.28
C ALA A 65 76.77 -34.22 55.23
N ALA A 66 76.06 -34.51 56.34
CA ALA A 66 74.63 -34.22 56.46
C ALA A 66 74.35 -32.71 56.40
N ASN A 67 75.16 -31.90 57.09
CA ASN A 67 75.03 -30.44 57.10
C ASN A 67 75.25 -29.85 55.69
N ASN A 68 76.30 -30.27 54.99
CA ASN A 68 76.60 -29.82 53.63
C ASN A 68 75.51 -30.24 52.61
N ASN A 69 74.96 -31.45 52.74
CA ASN A 69 73.84 -31.88 51.89
C ASN A 69 72.58 -31.03 52.15
N ALA A 70 72.32 -30.65 53.41
CA ALA A 70 71.20 -29.77 53.76
C ALA A 70 71.37 -28.35 53.18
N ASP A 71 72.57 -27.77 53.26
CA ASP A 71 72.88 -26.42 52.77
C ASP A 71 72.79 -26.31 51.24
N SER A 72 73.06 -27.40 50.51
CA SER A 72 73.09 -27.42 49.03
C SER A 72 71.73 -27.63 48.34
N LYS A 73 70.62 -27.88 49.08
CA LYS A 73 69.32 -28.19 48.45
C LYS A 73 68.61 -27.01 47.80
N VAL A 74 68.97 -25.78 48.15
CA VAL A 74 68.49 -24.56 47.46
C VAL A 74 69.70 -23.82 46.91
N PRO A 75 70.06 -24.00 45.62
CA PRO A 75 71.20 -23.32 45.05
C PRO A 75 70.98 -21.80 45.04
N VAL A 76 71.91 -21.05 45.65
CA VAL A 76 71.85 -19.57 45.82
C VAL A 76 71.76 -18.80 44.49
N PHE A 77 72.08 -19.45 43.36
CA PHE A 77 71.98 -18.89 42.01
C PHE A 77 70.62 -19.10 41.33
N ARG A 78 69.69 -19.85 41.93
CA ARG A 78 68.34 -19.98 41.35
C ARG A 78 67.52 -18.73 41.64
N THR A 79 66.98 -18.14 40.58
CA THR A 79 66.10 -16.97 40.65
C THR A 79 64.70 -17.30 40.15
N ILE A 80 63.67 -16.68 40.73
CA ILE A 80 62.34 -16.56 40.12
C ILE A 80 62.18 -15.12 39.68
N ASN A 81 62.00 -14.90 38.37
CA ASN A 81 61.96 -13.58 37.74
C ASN A 81 63.07 -12.62 38.24
N ASN A 82 64.34 -13.05 38.13
CA ASN A 82 65.53 -12.32 38.57
C ASN A 82 65.64 -12.04 40.09
N LYS A 83 64.76 -12.60 40.94
CA LYS A 83 64.84 -12.52 42.40
C LYS A 83 65.43 -13.80 42.98
N ALA A 84 66.47 -13.70 43.81
CA ALA A 84 67.13 -14.84 44.45
C ALA A 84 66.25 -15.53 45.50
N LEU A 85 66.34 -16.86 45.63
CA LEU A 85 65.60 -17.69 46.58
C LEU A 85 66.18 -17.67 48.01
N LEU A 86 66.47 -16.47 48.53
CA LEU A 86 67.03 -16.29 49.89
C LEU A 86 65.95 -15.99 50.95
N THR A 87 64.78 -15.52 50.51
CA THR A 87 63.61 -15.20 51.35
C THR A 87 62.33 -15.52 50.57
N ASP A 88 61.18 -15.32 51.20
CA ASP A 88 59.88 -15.35 50.49
C ASP A 88 59.92 -14.43 49.28
N ILE A 89 59.52 -14.98 48.12
CA ILE A 89 59.48 -14.24 46.86
C ILE A 89 58.09 -13.62 46.70
N MET A 90 58.04 -12.31 46.80
CA MET A 90 56.87 -11.54 46.39
C MET A 90 56.96 -11.21 44.90
N LEU A 91 55.99 -11.69 44.12
CA LEU A 91 55.83 -11.33 42.71
C LEU A 91 54.75 -10.26 42.58
N ASN A 92 55.03 -9.22 41.81
CA ASN A 92 54.05 -8.22 41.40
C ASN A 92 53.57 -8.50 39.97
N ALA A 93 52.58 -7.73 39.48
CA ALA A 93 51.99 -7.95 38.17
C ALA A 93 53.01 -7.86 37.01
N SER A 94 54.00 -6.96 37.12
CA SER A 94 55.11 -6.86 36.16
C SER A 94 56.07 -8.03 36.22
N ASP A 95 56.15 -8.75 37.35
CA ASP A 95 57.01 -9.93 37.45
C ASP A 95 56.46 -11.14 36.66
N VAL A 96 55.21 -11.08 36.20
CA VAL A 96 54.52 -12.16 35.47
C VAL A 96 53.85 -11.66 34.17
N ASP A 97 54.25 -10.50 33.65
CA ASP A 97 53.71 -9.89 32.43
C ASP A 97 52.17 -9.75 32.43
N THR A 98 51.60 -9.34 33.57
CA THR A 98 50.17 -9.07 33.72
C THR A 98 49.90 -7.63 34.16
N TYR A 99 48.64 -7.21 34.02
CA TYR A 99 48.19 -5.92 34.54
C TYR A 99 48.01 -5.95 36.05
N ALA A 100 48.34 -4.84 36.71
CA ALA A 100 47.95 -4.64 38.09
C ALA A 100 46.42 -4.56 38.19
N LYS A 101 45.87 -4.98 39.34
CA LYS A 101 44.43 -4.93 39.61
C LYS A 101 43.81 -3.57 39.28
N GLY A 102 44.49 -2.47 39.60
CA GLY A 102 44.01 -1.12 39.32
C GLY A 102 43.87 -0.81 37.82
N GLU A 103 44.77 -1.31 36.97
CA GLU A 103 44.69 -1.15 35.52
C GLU A 103 43.53 -1.95 34.94
N ILE A 104 43.33 -3.18 35.43
CA ILE A 104 42.17 -4.02 35.07
C ILE A 104 40.87 -3.30 35.44
N ASP A 105 40.78 -2.77 36.67
CA ASP A 105 39.60 -2.05 37.14
C ASP A 105 39.30 -0.80 36.26
N GLN A 106 40.33 -0.06 35.83
CA GLN A 106 40.17 1.07 34.90
C GLN A 106 39.65 0.65 33.53
N GLN A 107 40.19 -0.42 32.95
CA GLN A 107 39.74 -0.95 31.66
C GLN A 107 38.28 -1.44 31.76
N ILE A 108 37.95 -2.19 32.82
CA ILE A 108 36.58 -2.66 33.06
C ILE A 108 35.61 -1.49 33.21
N ASN A 109 35.98 -0.45 33.96
CA ASN A 109 35.14 0.74 34.12
C ASN A 109 34.95 1.50 32.81
N THR A 110 35.98 1.57 31.96
CA THR A 110 35.88 2.14 30.61
C THR A 110 34.91 1.34 29.75
N VAL A 111 35.02 0.01 29.74
CA VAL A 111 34.11 -0.87 29.00
C VAL A 111 32.67 -0.74 29.50
N ARG A 112 32.45 -0.70 30.83
CA ARG A 112 31.12 -0.48 31.41
C ARG A 112 30.53 0.86 31.00
N LYS A 113 31.35 1.92 31.01
CA LYS A 113 30.91 3.25 30.56
C LYS A 113 30.51 3.22 29.08
N LEU A 114 31.35 2.66 28.21
CA LEU A 114 31.05 2.53 26.79
C LEU A 114 29.78 1.70 26.55
N ALA A 115 29.58 0.62 27.31
CA ALA A 115 28.36 -0.20 27.24
C ALA A 115 27.12 0.57 27.68
N ASN A 116 27.21 1.35 28.76
CA ASN A 116 26.11 2.19 29.23
C ASN A 116 25.80 3.32 28.24
N ASP A 117 26.82 3.99 27.71
CA ASP A 117 26.67 5.03 26.70
C ASP A 117 26.03 4.46 25.42
N ALA A 118 26.43 3.26 25.00
CA ALA A 118 25.80 2.56 23.87
C ALA A 118 24.32 2.23 24.14
N ASN A 119 23.99 1.69 25.31
CA ASN A 119 22.61 1.39 25.70
C ASN A 119 21.73 2.65 25.74
N ASN A 120 22.25 3.73 26.32
CA ASN A 120 21.55 5.01 26.38
C ASN A 120 21.33 5.61 24.98
N ASN A 121 22.33 5.51 24.10
CA ASN A 121 22.22 5.97 22.71
C ASN A 121 21.15 5.20 21.94
N VAL A 122 21.00 3.89 22.16
CA VAL A 122 19.95 3.08 21.51
C VAL A 122 18.57 3.47 22.00
N ASN A 123 18.38 3.62 23.32
CA ASN A 123 17.10 4.01 23.90
C ASN A 123 16.68 5.46 23.57
N GLY A 124 17.62 6.31 23.15
CA GLY A 124 17.36 7.71 22.78
C GLY A 124 17.09 7.98 21.29
N LYS A 125 17.21 6.98 20.39
CA LYS A 125 17.11 7.22 18.93
C LYS A 125 15.73 7.68 18.46
N VAL A 126 14.67 7.33 19.18
CA VAL A 126 13.32 7.84 18.92
C VAL A 126 12.95 8.75 20.09
N PRO A 127 13.06 10.08 19.95
CA PRO A 127 12.66 10.98 21.02
C PRO A 127 11.17 10.78 21.33
N LEU A 128 10.83 10.49 22.58
CA LEU A 128 9.45 10.21 23.02
C LEU A 128 8.49 11.40 22.83
N THR A 129 9.03 12.59 22.56
CA THR A 129 8.29 13.81 22.24
C THR A 129 7.97 13.95 20.75
N ARG A 130 8.53 13.10 19.88
CA ARG A 130 8.22 13.14 18.45
C ARG A 130 6.88 12.49 18.20
N THR A 131 6.07 13.20 17.43
CA THR A 131 4.76 12.73 17.00
C THR A 131 4.69 12.64 15.49
N VAL A 132 3.84 11.73 15.00
CA VAL A 132 3.37 11.69 13.61
C VAL A 132 1.88 11.98 13.64
N ASN A 133 1.46 13.10 13.04
CA ASN A 133 0.09 13.61 13.10
C ASN A 133 -0.48 13.61 14.54
N ASN A 134 0.28 14.20 15.46
CA ASN A 134 -0.04 14.29 16.90
C ASN A 134 -0.09 12.95 17.67
N LYS A 135 0.28 11.81 17.06
CA LYS A 135 0.38 10.51 17.74
C LYS A 135 1.84 10.24 18.13
N ALA A 136 2.09 9.89 19.38
CA ALA A 136 3.44 9.62 19.89
C ALA A 136 4.01 8.31 19.32
N LEU A 137 5.33 8.27 19.10
CA LEU A 137 6.06 7.11 18.57
C LEU A 137 6.38 6.04 19.64
N LEU A 138 5.47 5.82 20.59
CA LEU A 138 5.65 4.85 21.69
C LEU A 138 5.20 3.43 21.30
N THR A 139 4.36 3.32 20.28
CA THR A 139 3.79 2.08 19.74
C THR A 139 3.60 2.22 18.23
N ASP A 140 3.14 1.16 17.58
CA ASP A 140 2.70 1.24 16.18
C ASP A 140 1.67 2.35 15.99
N ILE A 141 1.83 3.11 14.91
CA ILE A 141 0.96 4.23 14.54
C ILE A 141 0.06 3.79 13.38
N THR A 142 -1.26 3.84 13.63
CA THR A 142 -2.27 3.75 12.57
C THR A 142 -2.78 5.14 12.23
N LEU A 143 -2.68 5.52 10.96
CA LEU A 143 -3.23 6.77 10.44
C LEU A 143 -4.54 6.49 9.70
N THR A 144 -5.51 7.35 9.94
CA THR A 144 -6.79 7.40 9.24
C THR A 144 -6.78 8.56 8.25
N ALA A 145 -7.76 8.59 7.33
CA ALA A 145 -7.93 9.71 6.40
C ALA A 145 -8.08 11.06 7.13
N LEU A 146 -8.71 11.05 8.31
CA LEU A 146 -8.84 12.22 9.17
C LEU A 146 -7.49 12.72 9.69
N ASP A 147 -6.58 11.82 10.07
CA ASP A 147 -5.26 12.19 10.58
C ASP A 147 -4.41 12.93 9.53
N VAL A 148 -4.69 12.75 8.24
CA VAL A 148 -3.97 13.40 7.12
C VAL A 148 -4.81 14.47 6.39
N GLY A 149 -6.00 14.81 6.91
CA GLY A 149 -6.86 15.85 6.33
C GLY A 149 -7.44 15.49 4.96
N THR A 150 -7.71 14.20 4.73
CA THR A 150 -8.26 13.69 3.46
C THR A 150 -9.61 13.00 3.67
N TYR A 151 -10.30 12.73 2.57
CA TYR A 151 -11.53 11.94 2.59
C TYR A 151 -11.21 10.45 2.63
N ASN A 152 -11.99 9.72 3.42
CA ASN A 152 -11.95 8.27 3.36
C ASN A 152 -12.62 7.75 2.07
N LYS A 153 -12.42 6.46 1.78
CA LYS A 153 -12.96 5.81 0.58
C LYS A 153 -14.48 5.99 0.44
N SER A 154 -15.23 5.82 1.52
CA SER A 154 -16.70 5.93 1.52
C SER A 154 -17.16 7.36 1.17
N GLU A 155 -16.48 8.38 1.69
CA GLU A 155 -16.78 9.77 1.35
C GLU A 155 -16.49 10.08 -0.12
N ILE A 156 -15.40 9.54 -0.67
CA ILE A 156 -15.06 9.68 -2.09
C ILE A 156 -16.10 8.98 -2.96
N ASP A 157 -16.46 7.74 -2.62
CA ASP A 157 -17.47 6.97 -3.35
C ASP A 157 -18.83 7.68 -3.33
N SER A 158 -19.24 8.25 -2.19
CA SER A 158 -20.48 9.05 -2.10
C SER A 158 -20.45 10.31 -2.97
N ARG A 159 -19.32 11.00 -3.03
CA ARG A 159 -19.15 12.19 -3.89
C ARG A 159 -19.19 11.80 -5.37
N LEU A 160 -18.55 10.71 -5.75
CA LEU A 160 -18.54 10.20 -7.13
C LEU A 160 -19.93 9.73 -7.57
N ASP A 161 -20.66 9.05 -6.70
CA ASP A 161 -22.05 8.64 -6.94
C ASP A 161 -22.96 9.84 -7.23
N LYS A 162 -22.84 10.93 -6.47
CA LYS A 162 -23.58 12.17 -6.74
C LYS A 162 -23.28 12.74 -8.12
N VAL A 163 -22.00 12.77 -8.52
CA VAL A 163 -21.59 13.27 -9.84
C VAL A 163 -22.14 12.36 -10.94
N THR A 164 -22.05 11.05 -10.76
CA THR A 164 -22.54 10.05 -11.71
C THR A 164 -24.05 10.12 -11.88
N LYS A 165 -24.81 10.25 -10.79
CA LYS A 165 -26.28 10.44 -10.83
C LYS A 165 -26.67 11.73 -11.55
N ASN A 166 -25.95 12.83 -11.31
CA ASN A 166 -26.19 14.08 -12.03
C ASN A 166 -25.88 13.96 -13.52
N ALA A 167 -24.84 13.23 -13.90
CA ALA A 167 -24.51 12.96 -15.31
C ALA A 167 -25.57 12.08 -15.98
N ASN A 168 -25.95 10.97 -15.33
CA ASN A 168 -26.96 10.03 -15.82
C ASN A 168 -28.39 10.60 -15.83
N GLY A 169 -28.65 11.71 -15.11
CA GLY A 169 -29.91 12.44 -15.15
C GLY A 169 -30.04 13.39 -16.35
N ARG A 170 -29.05 13.48 -17.24
CA ARG A 170 -29.05 14.33 -18.44
C ARG A 170 -29.32 13.50 -19.69
N LEU A 171 -29.72 14.19 -20.76
CA LEU A 171 -29.91 13.56 -22.06
C LEU A 171 -28.58 13.11 -22.66
N ALA A 172 -28.52 11.84 -23.07
CA ALA A 172 -27.40 11.19 -23.70
C ALA A 172 -27.35 11.53 -25.20
N LYS A 173 -26.14 11.77 -25.73
CA LYS A 173 -25.96 12.23 -27.11
C LYS A 173 -26.22 11.11 -28.11
N ASP A 174 -25.78 9.91 -27.77
CA ASP A 174 -25.95 8.68 -28.52
C ASP A 174 -27.41 8.20 -28.58
N GLU A 175 -28.24 8.61 -27.61
CA GLU A 175 -29.69 8.33 -27.62
C GLU A 175 -30.48 9.25 -28.56
N ASN A 176 -29.89 10.34 -29.07
CA ASN A 176 -30.54 11.27 -30.00
C ASN A 176 -31.95 11.72 -29.58
N GLY A 177 -32.18 11.90 -28.27
CA GLY A 177 -33.46 12.31 -27.70
C GLY A 177 -34.48 11.19 -27.51
N ALA A 178 -34.12 9.92 -27.74
CA ALA A 178 -34.95 8.77 -27.39
C ALA A 178 -35.26 8.71 -25.89
N ASP A 179 -34.30 9.15 -25.07
CA ASP A 179 -34.27 9.21 -23.61
C ASP A 179 -35.01 10.42 -23.01
N ILE A 180 -35.62 11.28 -23.83
CA ILE A 180 -36.51 12.34 -23.34
C ILE A 180 -37.74 11.71 -22.66
N PRO A 181 -37.97 11.96 -21.35
CA PRO A 181 -39.07 11.32 -20.61
C PRO A 181 -40.46 11.72 -21.10
N ASP A 182 -40.67 13.02 -21.36
CA ASP A 182 -41.91 13.57 -21.92
C ASP A 182 -41.60 14.35 -23.20
N LYS A 183 -41.73 13.66 -24.33
CA LYS A 183 -41.48 14.22 -25.67
C LYS A 183 -42.47 15.32 -26.02
N ASN A 184 -43.73 15.23 -25.57
CA ASN A 184 -44.74 16.26 -25.85
C ASN A 184 -44.46 17.55 -25.10
N ALA A 185 -44.08 17.46 -23.82
CA ALA A 185 -43.65 18.63 -23.04
C ALA A 185 -42.38 19.25 -23.64
N PHE A 186 -41.41 18.45 -24.07
CA PHE A 186 -40.22 18.92 -24.77
C PHE A 186 -40.56 19.73 -26.02
N VAL A 187 -41.43 19.20 -26.90
CA VAL A 187 -41.88 19.87 -28.13
C VAL A 187 -42.62 21.19 -27.83
N LYS A 188 -43.41 21.25 -26.75
CA LYS A 188 -44.03 22.51 -26.29
C LYS A 188 -42.99 23.52 -25.81
N ASN A 189 -41.99 23.09 -25.04
CA ASN A 189 -40.94 23.96 -24.50
C ASN A 189 -40.05 24.59 -25.59
N ILE A 190 -39.89 23.92 -26.73
CA ILE A 190 -39.18 24.48 -27.91
C ILE A 190 -40.10 25.30 -28.84
N GLY A 191 -41.35 25.55 -28.46
CA GLY A 191 -42.28 26.40 -29.21
C GLY A 191 -42.98 25.70 -30.39
N LEU A 192 -42.94 24.37 -30.47
CA LEU A 192 -43.55 23.59 -31.56
C LEU A 192 -44.82 22.84 -31.12
N GLY A 193 -45.44 23.27 -30.01
CA GLY A 193 -46.58 22.58 -29.40
C GLY A 193 -47.77 22.38 -30.34
N ASP A 194 -48.08 23.37 -31.18
CA ASP A 194 -49.20 23.32 -32.14
C ASP A 194 -48.96 22.33 -33.29
N LEU A 195 -47.71 21.90 -33.49
CA LEU A 195 -47.36 20.90 -34.51
C LEU A 195 -47.45 19.46 -33.97
N ILE A 196 -47.66 19.27 -32.66
CA ILE A 196 -47.82 17.93 -32.10
C ILE A 196 -49.04 17.26 -32.74
N GLY A 197 -48.81 16.13 -33.40
CA GLY A 197 -49.85 15.39 -34.12
C GLY A 197 -50.25 15.98 -35.47
N SER A 198 -49.69 17.13 -35.87
CA SER A 198 -49.81 17.63 -37.24
C SER A 198 -49.01 16.70 -38.15
N LYS A 199 -49.70 16.02 -39.07
CA LYS A 199 -49.07 15.16 -40.07
C LYS A 199 -48.93 15.91 -41.38
N ILE A 200 -47.91 15.54 -42.14
CA ILE A 200 -47.84 15.84 -43.57
C ILE A 200 -48.43 14.62 -44.27
N GLU A 201 -49.58 14.79 -44.91
CA GLU A 201 -50.27 13.72 -45.62
C GLU A 201 -50.49 14.14 -47.06
N SER A 202 -50.10 13.28 -48.00
CA SER A 202 -50.42 13.42 -49.42
C SER A 202 -51.40 12.33 -49.79
N GLN A 203 -52.53 12.70 -50.35
CA GLN A 203 -53.58 11.79 -50.78
C GLN A 203 -53.96 12.09 -52.23
N LEU A 204 -53.93 11.07 -53.09
CA LEU A 204 -54.55 11.12 -54.40
C LEU A 204 -56.05 10.82 -54.23
N ILE A 205 -56.93 11.67 -54.74
CA ILE A 205 -58.38 11.47 -54.78
C ILE A 205 -58.81 11.23 -56.22
N GLY A 206 -59.22 9.99 -56.52
CA GLY A 206 -59.56 9.59 -57.89
C GLY A 206 -58.33 9.54 -58.80
N GLN A 207 -58.51 9.89 -60.07
CA GLN A 207 -57.40 10.06 -61.03
C GLN A 207 -57.02 11.54 -61.24
N ASP A 208 -57.83 12.48 -60.72
CA ASP A 208 -57.84 13.85 -61.23
C ASP A 208 -57.45 14.90 -60.18
N ALA A 209 -57.25 14.54 -58.90
CA ALA A 209 -56.87 15.51 -57.87
C ALA A 209 -55.89 14.93 -56.84
N THR A 210 -54.91 15.73 -56.44
CA THR A 210 -53.97 15.47 -55.34
C THR A 210 -54.23 16.47 -54.22
N ILE A 211 -54.30 15.98 -52.98
CA ILE A 211 -54.47 16.78 -51.77
C ILE A 211 -53.23 16.62 -50.90
N ILE A 212 -52.62 17.73 -50.52
CA ILE A 212 -51.50 17.78 -49.58
C ILE A 212 -51.95 18.56 -48.35
N ASN A 213 -51.96 17.89 -47.20
CA ASN A 213 -52.24 18.49 -45.90
C ASN A 213 -50.90 18.81 -45.20
N LEU A 214 -50.71 20.07 -44.82
CA LEU A 214 -49.58 20.61 -44.09
C LEU A 214 -50.09 21.23 -42.78
N GLY A 215 -50.32 20.38 -41.79
CA GLY A 215 -50.97 20.80 -40.53
C GLY A 215 -52.41 21.26 -40.79
N LYS A 216 -52.66 22.57 -40.69
CA LYS A 216 -53.98 23.17 -40.98
C LYS A 216 -54.13 23.62 -42.44
N ILE A 217 -53.05 23.69 -43.21
CA ILE A 217 -53.10 24.13 -44.60
C ILE A 217 -53.36 22.93 -45.49
N THR A 218 -54.29 23.06 -46.42
CA THR A 218 -54.61 22.05 -47.43
C THR A 218 -54.37 22.64 -48.81
N GLN A 219 -53.49 22.01 -49.59
CA GLN A 219 -53.31 22.27 -51.01
C GLN A 219 -54.06 21.20 -51.81
N ILE A 220 -54.80 21.61 -52.82
CA ILE A 220 -55.55 20.75 -53.74
C ILE A 220 -55.12 21.13 -55.14
N SER A 221 -54.54 20.19 -55.88
CA SER A 221 -54.20 20.39 -57.29
C SER A 221 -54.89 19.33 -58.12
N GLY A 222 -55.51 19.70 -59.23
CA GLY A 222 -56.25 18.74 -60.04
C GLY A 222 -56.59 19.22 -61.43
N VAL A 223 -57.23 18.33 -62.18
CA VAL A 223 -57.77 18.59 -63.51
C VAL A 223 -59.29 18.53 -63.44
N ALA A 224 -59.97 19.44 -64.13
CA ALA A 224 -61.43 19.44 -64.23
C ALA A 224 -61.89 19.90 -65.61
N ILE A 225 -62.78 19.13 -66.22
CA ILE A 225 -63.48 19.52 -67.45
C ILE A 225 -64.56 20.55 -67.07
N ALA A 226 -64.63 21.64 -67.83
CA ALA A 226 -65.66 22.66 -67.64
C ALA A 226 -67.08 22.09 -67.75
N GLY A 227 -67.91 22.35 -66.74
CA GLY A 227 -69.35 22.13 -66.81
C GLY A 227 -70.06 23.21 -67.64
N THR A 228 -71.40 23.21 -67.62
CA THR A 228 -72.20 24.25 -68.28
C THR A 228 -71.84 25.63 -67.73
N PRO A 229 -71.52 26.62 -68.60
CA PRO A 229 -71.19 27.96 -68.15
C PRO A 229 -72.38 28.60 -67.42
N ILE A 230 -72.09 29.29 -66.31
CA ILE A 230 -73.12 29.79 -65.40
C ILE A 230 -73.86 30.99 -66.00
N LYS A 231 -73.17 31.82 -66.79
CA LYS A 231 -73.70 33.00 -67.48
C LYS A 231 -72.81 33.37 -68.67
N GLN A 232 -73.42 33.70 -69.81
CA GLN A 232 -72.78 34.30 -70.99
C GLN A 232 -73.28 35.76 -71.14
N GLU A 233 -73.10 36.58 -70.11
CA GLU A 233 -73.72 37.93 -70.05
C GLU A 233 -72.72 39.08 -70.30
N ASN A 234 -71.41 38.78 -70.39
CA ASN A 234 -70.35 39.80 -70.45
C ASN A 234 -69.57 39.71 -71.77
N THR A 235 -70.14 40.26 -72.84
CA THR A 235 -69.44 40.40 -74.14
C THR A 235 -68.65 41.70 -74.20
N SER A 236 -67.51 41.68 -74.90
CA SER A 236 -66.72 42.87 -75.17
C SER A 236 -66.11 42.80 -76.57
N ILE A 237 -65.97 43.95 -77.24
CA ILE A 237 -65.31 44.02 -78.55
C ILE A 237 -63.94 44.66 -78.35
N VAL A 238 -62.89 43.91 -78.66
CA VAL A 238 -61.50 44.40 -78.59
C VAL A 238 -60.87 44.19 -79.96
N GLY A 239 -60.45 45.29 -80.61
CA GLY A 239 -59.83 45.22 -81.93
C GLY A 239 -60.71 44.62 -83.03
N GLY A 240 -62.04 44.69 -82.90
CA GLY A 240 -63.00 44.13 -83.86
C GLY A 240 -63.37 42.66 -83.62
N VAL A 241 -62.76 42.00 -82.63
CA VAL A 241 -63.11 40.63 -82.21
C VAL A 241 -64.04 40.69 -81.00
N THR A 242 -65.16 39.97 -81.07
CA THR A 242 -66.08 39.80 -79.94
C THR A 242 -65.56 38.70 -79.02
N TYR A 243 -65.29 39.05 -77.77
CA TYR A 243 -64.92 38.12 -76.72
C TYR A 243 -66.12 37.85 -75.81
N TYR A 244 -66.27 36.59 -75.43
CA TYR A 244 -67.28 36.12 -74.49
C TYR A 244 -66.60 35.71 -73.19
N THR A 245 -67.09 36.21 -72.07
CA THR A 245 -66.64 35.75 -70.74
C THR A 245 -67.62 34.74 -70.17
N ASN A 246 -67.17 33.49 -70.04
CA ASN A 246 -67.90 32.40 -69.44
C ASN A 246 -67.37 32.14 -68.02
N TYR A 247 -68.28 31.88 -67.08
CA TYR A 247 -67.92 31.54 -65.70
C TYR A 247 -68.21 30.06 -65.42
N TYR A 248 -67.22 29.38 -64.86
CA TYR A 248 -67.26 27.97 -64.49
C TYR A 248 -67.05 27.82 -62.99
N LYS A 249 -67.67 26.81 -62.40
CA LYS A 249 -67.47 26.41 -61.00
C LYS A 249 -66.86 25.02 -60.95
N ILE A 250 -65.70 24.90 -60.33
CA ILE A 250 -65.08 23.63 -60.00
C ILE A 250 -65.38 23.33 -58.54
N ARG A 251 -66.06 22.21 -58.28
CA ARG A 251 -66.27 21.73 -56.92
C ARG A 251 -65.02 21.01 -56.44
N LEU A 252 -64.49 21.42 -55.30
CA LEU A 252 -63.32 20.82 -54.68
C LEU A 252 -63.64 19.41 -54.17
N PRO A 253 -62.68 18.47 -54.22
CA PRO A 253 -62.86 17.11 -53.71
C PRO A 253 -63.08 17.06 -52.19
N VAL A 254 -62.60 18.07 -51.47
CA VAL A 254 -62.85 18.27 -50.03
C VAL A 254 -63.17 19.73 -49.76
N SER A 255 -63.98 19.99 -48.74
CA SER A 255 -64.26 21.35 -48.28
C SER A 255 -63.14 21.84 -47.36
N LEU A 256 -62.67 23.05 -47.60
CA LEU A 256 -61.64 23.73 -46.80
C LEU A 256 -62.30 24.38 -45.57
N PRO A 257 -61.78 24.17 -44.34
CA PRO A 257 -62.46 24.61 -43.12
C PRO A 257 -62.78 26.12 -43.04
N ASN A 258 -61.83 26.96 -43.45
CA ASN A 258 -61.89 28.43 -43.42
C ASN A 258 -61.92 29.05 -44.82
N GLY A 259 -61.58 28.29 -45.85
CA GLY A 259 -61.80 28.62 -47.25
C GLY A 259 -60.53 28.77 -48.09
N ILE A 260 -60.71 29.08 -49.36
CA ILE A 260 -59.64 29.22 -50.35
C ILE A 260 -58.87 30.52 -50.09
N ILE A 261 -57.59 30.41 -49.74
CA ILE A 261 -56.70 31.55 -49.55
C ILE A 261 -55.90 31.89 -50.80
N SER A 262 -55.62 30.93 -51.66
CA SER A 262 -54.96 31.15 -52.94
C SER A 262 -55.52 30.19 -53.97
N CYS A 263 -55.70 30.67 -55.20
CA CYS A 263 -56.16 29.83 -56.29
C CYS A 263 -55.51 30.23 -57.61
N HIS A 264 -55.11 29.23 -58.36
CA HIS A 264 -54.59 29.36 -59.70
C HIS A 264 -55.32 28.37 -60.61
N ALA A 265 -55.52 28.76 -61.86
CA ALA A 265 -55.99 27.85 -62.89
C ALA A 265 -55.38 28.23 -64.23
N SER A 266 -55.20 27.22 -65.06
CA SER A 266 -54.76 27.35 -66.45
C SER A 266 -55.56 26.38 -67.31
N ILE A 267 -55.61 26.64 -68.62
CA ILE A 267 -56.20 25.69 -69.57
C ILE A 267 -55.23 24.52 -69.70
N ALA A 268 -55.73 23.32 -69.44
CA ALA A 268 -55.00 22.09 -69.67
C ALA A 268 -54.82 21.87 -71.18
N CYS A 269 -53.64 21.42 -71.58
CA CYS A 269 -53.40 21.01 -72.97
C CYS A 269 -54.10 19.67 -73.22
N ASN A 270 -54.45 19.40 -74.48
CA ASN A 270 -54.90 18.07 -74.86
C ASN A 270 -53.80 17.04 -74.60
N ASN A 271 -54.22 15.80 -74.34
CA ASN A 271 -53.31 14.66 -74.29
C ASN A 271 -52.49 14.54 -75.57
N PHE A 272 -51.29 13.97 -75.45
CA PHE A 272 -50.31 13.86 -76.54
C PHE A 272 -50.90 13.29 -77.85
N ASP A 273 -51.77 12.28 -77.73
CA ASP A 273 -52.39 11.63 -78.90
C ASP A 273 -53.48 12.47 -79.58
N ASN A 274 -53.97 13.54 -78.93
CA ASN A 274 -55.09 14.39 -79.38
C ASN A 274 -54.71 15.88 -79.47
N GLN A 275 -53.47 16.20 -79.83
CA GLN A 275 -53.02 17.59 -79.93
C GLN A 275 -53.80 18.39 -80.99
N SER A 276 -54.24 19.59 -80.63
CA SER A 276 -54.81 20.59 -81.54
C SER A 276 -54.25 21.97 -81.23
N PRO A 277 -54.29 22.93 -82.17
CA PRO A 277 -54.02 24.33 -81.87
C PRO A 277 -54.86 24.79 -80.68
N SER A 278 -54.25 25.54 -79.76
CA SER A 278 -54.94 26.05 -78.57
C SER A 278 -55.82 27.26 -78.91
N HIS A 279 -56.80 27.52 -78.08
CA HIS A 279 -57.68 28.68 -78.19
C HIS A 279 -57.09 29.88 -77.45
N LEU A 280 -57.23 31.08 -78.04
CA LEU A 280 -56.90 32.32 -77.34
C LEU A 280 -57.92 32.55 -76.22
N ALA A 281 -57.43 32.57 -74.98
CA ALA A 281 -58.27 32.74 -73.82
C ALA A 281 -57.52 33.39 -72.64
N ASP A 282 -58.17 34.37 -72.00
CA ASP A 282 -57.75 34.88 -70.69
C ASP A 282 -58.44 34.05 -69.60
N VAL A 283 -57.67 33.58 -68.62
CA VAL A 283 -58.17 32.75 -67.51
C VAL A 283 -57.95 33.50 -66.21
N ARG A 284 -59.04 33.69 -65.45
CA ARG A 284 -58.96 34.28 -64.11
C ARG A 284 -59.66 33.40 -63.10
N THR A 285 -59.17 33.44 -61.88
CA THR A 285 -59.73 32.70 -60.75
C THR A 285 -60.34 33.65 -59.73
N GLN A 286 -61.36 33.17 -59.02
CA GLN A 286 -61.97 33.86 -57.90
C GLN A 286 -62.16 32.88 -56.74
N ARG A 287 -61.58 33.23 -55.59
CA ARG A 287 -61.61 32.46 -54.34
C ARG A 287 -62.81 32.77 -53.45
N SER A 288 -63.50 33.89 -53.67
CA SER A 288 -64.62 34.32 -52.84
C SER A 288 -65.94 33.60 -53.15
N ASN A 289 -66.87 33.65 -52.20
CA ASN A 289 -68.24 33.18 -52.40
C ASN A 289 -68.94 33.98 -53.52
N SER A 290 -70.01 33.40 -54.09
CA SER A 290 -70.76 34.03 -55.20
C SER A 290 -71.46 35.34 -54.80
N ASP A 291 -71.72 35.56 -53.51
CA ASP A 291 -72.24 36.81 -52.95
C ASP A 291 -71.15 37.87 -52.73
N GLY A 292 -69.89 37.53 -53.00
CA GLY A 292 -68.73 38.39 -52.77
C GLY A 292 -68.29 38.50 -51.31
N VAL A 293 -68.95 37.79 -50.38
CA VAL A 293 -68.67 37.89 -48.94
C VAL A 293 -67.94 36.64 -48.45
N GLY A 294 -66.72 36.83 -47.94
CA GLY A 294 -65.89 35.75 -47.44
C GLY A 294 -65.26 34.87 -48.52
N LEU A 295 -64.55 33.83 -48.06
CA LEU A 295 -63.86 32.87 -48.92
C LEU A 295 -64.77 31.66 -49.18
N SER A 296 -64.73 31.18 -50.43
CA SER A 296 -65.36 29.92 -50.80
C SER A 296 -64.65 28.76 -50.12
N LYS A 297 -65.41 27.77 -49.67
CA LYS A 297 -64.87 26.60 -48.96
C LYS A 297 -64.77 25.36 -49.83
N ASP A 298 -65.62 25.26 -50.83
CA ASP A 298 -65.81 24.02 -51.59
C ASP A 298 -65.82 24.23 -53.10
N THR A 299 -65.72 25.48 -53.57
CA THR A 299 -65.93 25.80 -54.98
C THR A 299 -64.95 26.86 -55.48
N LEU A 300 -64.15 26.54 -56.48
CA LEU A 300 -63.35 27.51 -57.23
C LEU A 300 -64.17 28.07 -58.39
N THR A 301 -64.21 29.40 -58.53
CA THR A 301 -64.79 30.03 -59.72
C THR A 301 -63.69 30.41 -60.70
N ILE A 302 -63.86 30.03 -61.97
CA ILE A 302 -62.95 30.38 -63.06
C ILE A 302 -63.72 31.15 -64.12
N SER A 303 -63.19 32.27 -64.60
CA SER A 303 -63.70 32.94 -65.79
C SER A 303 -62.76 32.73 -66.96
N VAL A 304 -63.33 32.38 -68.11
CA VAL A 304 -62.61 32.26 -69.39
C VAL A 304 -63.17 33.29 -70.35
N THR A 305 -62.31 34.18 -70.83
CA THR A 305 -62.65 35.18 -71.85
C THR A 305 -62.02 34.78 -73.17
N THR A 306 -62.84 34.42 -74.16
CA THR A 306 -62.40 33.85 -75.44
C THR A 306 -63.35 34.25 -76.58
N PRO A 307 -62.88 34.37 -77.84
CA PRO A 307 -63.77 34.58 -78.99
C PRO A 307 -64.47 33.30 -79.48
N GLU A 308 -64.07 32.15 -78.94
CA GLU A 308 -64.53 30.83 -79.38
C GLU A 308 -65.88 30.48 -78.77
N LEU A 309 -66.87 30.20 -79.63
CA LEU A 309 -68.20 29.78 -79.22
C LEU A 309 -68.28 28.25 -79.15
N GLY A 310 -68.94 27.73 -78.11
CA GLY A 310 -69.18 26.29 -77.95
C GLY A 310 -67.96 25.48 -77.50
N TRP A 311 -66.84 26.13 -77.16
CA TRP A 311 -65.67 25.46 -76.60
C TRP A 311 -65.86 25.10 -75.12
N THR A 312 -65.53 23.86 -74.77
CA THR A 312 -65.52 23.35 -73.39
C THR A 312 -64.08 23.19 -72.92
N PRO A 313 -63.54 24.13 -72.13
CA PRO A 313 -62.16 24.06 -71.66
C PRO A 313 -61.98 22.96 -70.61
N GLU A 314 -60.79 22.36 -70.57
CA GLU A 314 -60.31 21.59 -69.44
C GLU A 314 -59.34 22.46 -68.64
N PHE A 315 -59.43 22.42 -67.32
CA PHE A 315 -58.61 23.24 -66.43
C PHE A 315 -57.67 22.38 -65.61
N TYR A 316 -56.40 22.79 -65.55
CA TYR A 316 -55.58 22.48 -64.38
C TYR A 316 -55.83 23.57 -63.35
N TYR A 317 -56.13 23.18 -62.11
CA TYR A 317 -56.33 24.11 -61.00
C TYR A 317 -55.46 23.73 -59.80
N GLU A 318 -55.05 24.75 -59.06
CA GLU A 318 -54.43 24.61 -57.75
C GLU A 318 -55.09 25.56 -56.77
N VAL A 319 -55.42 25.05 -55.60
CA VAL A 319 -56.13 25.76 -54.55
C VAL A 319 -55.43 25.49 -53.23
N ILE A 320 -55.11 26.55 -52.49
CA ILE A 320 -54.57 26.46 -51.13
C ILE A 320 -55.60 27.07 -50.19
N GLY A 321 -55.91 26.38 -49.09
CA GLY A 321 -56.79 26.82 -48.03
C GLY A 321 -56.34 26.35 -46.66
N TYR A 322 -57.09 26.73 -45.64
CA TYR A 322 -57.01 26.18 -44.28
C TYR A 322 -58.40 26.20 -43.66
#